data_AF-A0AAW5EXZ7-F1
#
_entry.id   AF-A0AAW5EXZ7-F1
#
_cell.length_a   1.000
_cell.length_b   1.000
_cell.length_c   1.000
_cell.angle_alpha   90.00
_cell.angle_beta   90.00
_cell.angle_gamma   90.00
#
_symmetry.space_group_name_H-M   'P 1'
#
loop_
_entity.id
_entity.type
_entity.pdbx_description
1 polymer ?
#
loop_
_entity_poly.entity_id
_entity_poly.type
_entity_poly.pdbx_seq_one_letter_code
_entity_poly.pdbx_strand_id
1 'polypeptide(L)'
;VRDQGMTGKDAEAFMQLPLVVGPDANTAAAALIDELSAQPEVRSHVVAAARVGQRRWNLTLRNGTTILLPEGQEVAALKRLAQMQENIKILDRPVIAIDMRLPDRLIIRENPAAPSGDTDRDKGDTQPQAAPTGDQAPSAPWLLPDAGSRRRRA
;
A
#
# COMPACT_ATOMS: atom_id res chain seq x y z
N VAL A 1 -30.20 36.90 11.90
CA VAL A 1 -30.20 35.50 11.42
C VAL A 1 -30.32 34.63 12.65
N ARG A 2 -31.37 33.80 12.76
CA ARG A 2 -31.65 33.02 13.97
C ARG A 2 -30.68 31.84 14.03
N ASP A 3 -29.96 31.73 15.14
CA ASP A 3 -29.13 30.58 15.49
C ASP A 3 -30.07 29.39 15.72
N GLN A 4 -30.31 28.59 14.68
CA GLN A 4 -30.92 27.28 14.86
C GLN A 4 -29.83 26.39 15.47
N GLY A 5 -29.81 26.37 16.81
CA GLY A 5 -28.98 25.46 17.58
C GLY A 5 -29.21 24.04 17.07
N MET A 6 -28.12 23.40 16.64
CA MET A 6 -28.06 21.98 16.34
C MET A 6 -28.76 21.23 17.48
N THR A 7 -29.83 20.51 17.19
CA THR A 7 -30.45 19.68 18.21
C THR A 7 -29.45 18.59 18.60
N GLY A 8 -29.48 18.09 19.82
CA GLY A 8 -28.52 17.06 20.27
C GLY A 8 -28.49 15.82 19.35
N LYS A 9 -29.60 15.56 18.65
CA LYS A 9 -29.75 14.50 17.66
C LYS A 9 -28.98 14.76 16.37
N ASP A 10 -28.93 16.02 15.94
CA ASP A 10 -28.12 16.43 14.79
C ASP A 10 -26.64 16.33 15.14
N ALA A 11 -26.25 16.75 16.35
CA ALA A 11 -24.87 16.64 16.84
C ALA A 11 -24.38 15.17 16.88
N GLU A 12 -25.21 14.23 17.32
CA GLU A 12 -24.92 12.79 17.27
C GLU A 12 -24.75 12.28 15.82
N ALA A 13 -25.56 12.78 14.88
CA ALA A 13 -25.43 12.44 13.46
C ALA A 13 -24.13 13.00 12.83
N PHE A 14 -23.67 14.17 13.28
CA PHE A 14 -22.42 14.79 12.81
C PHE A 14 -21.15 14.14 13.38
N MET A 15 -21.23 13.52 14.57
CA MET A 15 -20.10 12.80 15.20
C MET A 15 -19.62 11.59 14.38
N GLN A 16 -20.43 11.10 13.44
CA GLN A 16 -20.11 9.95 12.59
C GLN A 16 -19.73 10.33 11.16
N LEU A 17 -19.62 11.63 10.85
CA LEU A 17 -19.23 12.08 9.51
C LEU A 17 -17.70 12.12 9.36
N PRO A 18 -17.17 11.58 8.25
CA PRO A 18 -15.76 11.74 7.94
C PRO A 18 -15.36 13.21 7.84
N LEU A 19 -14.21 13.55 8.44
CA LEU A 19 -13.63 14.88 8.31
C LEU A 19 -13.15 15.11 6.88
N VAL A 20 -13.72 16.08 6.18
CA VAL A 20 -13.31 16.44 4.81
C VAL A 20 -12.36 17.63 4.83
N VAL A 21 -11.20 17.50 4.19
CA VAL A 21 -10.16 18.56 4.16
C VAL A 21 -9.64 18.78 2.74
N GLY A 22 -9.37 20.03 2.37
CA GLY A 22 -8.63 20.37 1.15
C GLY A 22 -9.32 21.42 0.26
N PRO A 23 -8.60 22.02 -0.69
CA PRO A 23 -9.17 22.95 -1.66
C PRO A 23 -10.21 22.23 -2.52
N ASP A 24 -11.37 22.88 -2.72
CA ASP A 24 -12.54 22.33 -3.42
C ASP A 24 -13.05 20.98 -2.88
N ALA A 25 -12.71 20.64 -1.63
CA ALA A 25 -13.22 19.42 -1.03
C ALA A 25 -14.72 19.55 -0.74
N ASN A 26 -15.21 20.74 -0.38
CA ASN A 26 -16.63 21.02 -0.13
C ASN A 26 -17.54 20.73 -1.33
N THR A 27 -17.08 20.97 -2.57
CA THR A 27 -17.87 20.74 -3.79
C THR A 27 -17.79 19.30 -4.27
N ALA A 28 -16.64 18.63 -4.11
CA ALA A 28 -16.44 17.26 -4.55
C ALA A 28 -16.83 16.20 -3.50
N ALA A 29 -16.96 16.59 -2.22
CA ALA A 29 -17.21 15.64 -1.14
C ALA A 29 -18.57 14.97 -1.22
N ALA A 30 -19.59 15.63 -1.76
CA ALA A 30 -20.94 15.05 -1.85
C ALA A 30 -20.92 13.68 -2.55
N ALA A 31 -20.30 13.61 -3.73
CA ALA A 31 -20.19 12.36 -4.50
C ALA A 31 -19.39 11.27 -3.75
N LEU A 32 -18.33 11.67 -3.03
CA LEU A 32 -17.55 10.73 -2.21
C LEU A 32 -18.35 10.21 -1.01
N ILE A 33 -19.07 11.09 -0.33
CA ILE A 33 -19.88 10.76 0.85
C ILE A 33 -21.06 9.88 0.47
N ASP A 34 -21.70 10.13 -0.68
CA ASP A 34 -22.78 9.30 -1.20
C ASP A 34 -22.29 7.88 -1.47
N GLU A 35 -21.13 7.73 -2.12
CA GLU A 35 -20.56 6.40 -2.39
C GLU A 35 -20.12 5.70 -1.10
N LEU A 36 -19.51 6.40 -0.14
CA LEU A 36 -19.19 5.85 1.17
C LEU A 36 -20.46 5.42 1.91
N SER A 37 -21.55 6.18 1.78
CA SER A 37 -22.83 5.82 2.41
C SER A 37 -23.47 4.59 1.79
N ALA A 38 -23.22 4.32 0.50
CA ALA A 38 -23.62 3.08 -0.15
C ALA A 38 -22.80 1.86 0.34
N GLN A 39 -21.66 2.08 0.99
CA GLN A 39 -20.72 1.05 1.42
C GLN A 39 -20.45 1.15 2.93
N PRO A 40 -21.39 0.70 3.78
CA PRO A 40 -21.30 0.87 5.23
C PRO A 40 -20.06 0.20 5.84
N GLU A 41 -19.61 -0.92 5.27
CA GLU A 41 -18.39 -1.62 5.72
C GLU A 41 -17.11 -0.81 5.51
N VAL A 42 -17.04 0.06 4.51
CA VAL A 42 -15.88 0.94 4.30
C VAL A 42 -16.03 2.19 5.15
N ARG A 43 -17.23 2.79 5.14
CA ARG A 43 -17.54 4.04 5.86
C ARG A 43 -17.23 3.96 7.35
N SER A 44 -17.49 2.83 8.01
CA SER A 44 -17.25 2.66 9.45
C SER A 44 -15.76 2.75 9.83
N HIS A 45 -14.84 2.55 8.88
CA HIS A 45 -13.40 2.66 9.10
C HIS A 45 -12.86 4.05 8.78
N VAL A 46 -13.53 4.81 7.91
CA VAL A 46 -13.05 6.11 7.42
C VAL A 46 -13.29 7.20 8.47
N VAL A 47 -12.23 7.89 8.85
CA VAL A 47 -12.26 9.02 9.79
C VAL A 47 -12.11 10.35 9.06
N ALA A 48 -11.30 10.39 8.00
CA ALA A 48 -11.09 11.61 7.23
C ALA A 48 -10.93 11.32 5.73
N ALA A 49 -11.26 12.32 4.93
CA ALA A 49 -11.05 12.36 3.49
C ALA A 49 -10.35 13.67 3.12
N ALA A 50 -9.10 13.58 2.67
CA ALA A 50 -8.33 14.72 2.22
C ALA A 50 -8.28 14.78 0.70
N ARG A 51 -8.71 15.90 0.12
CA ARG A 51 -8.57 16.17 -1.32
C ARG A 51 -7.21 16.81 -1.60
N VAL A 52 -6.41 16.13 -2.40
CA VAL A 52 -5.05 16.53 -2.77
C VAL A 52 -5.05 17.06 -4.20
N GLY A 53 -4.52 18.27 -4.38
CA GLY A 53 -4.34 18.91 -5.69
C GLY A 53 -5.64 19.13 -6.47
N GLN A 54 -6.79 19.19 -5.79
CA GLN A 54 -8.14 19.33 -6.39
C GLN A 54 -8.55 18.17 -7.31
N ARG A 55 -7.95 16.98 -7.16
CA ARG A 55 -8.25 15.83 -8.06
C ARG A 55 -8.23 14.48 -7.36
N ARG A 56 -7.34 14.28 -6.39
CA ARG A 56 -7.13 12.96 -5.77
C ARG A 56 -7.67 12.96 -4.36
N TRP A 57 -8.24 11.84 -3.94
CA TRP A 57 -8.69 11.65 -2.58
C TRP A 57 -7.73 10.72 -1.83
N ASN A 58 -7.36 11.14 -0.63
CA ASN A 58 -6.69 10.30 0.36
C ASN A 58 -7.67 10.08 1.51
N LEU A 59 -7.98 8.83 1.82
CA LEU A 59 -8.83 8.49 2.97
C LEU A 59 -7.94 8.06 4.14
N THR A 60 -8.23 8.56 5.32
CA THR A 60 -7.58 8.16 6.56
C THR A 60 -8.54 7.29 7.35
N LEU A 61 -8.09 6.09 7.70
CA LEU A 61 -8.86 5.16 8.51
C LEU A 61 -8.59 5.33 10.00
N ARG A 62 -9.48 4.77 10.84
CA ARG A 62 -9.38 4.81 12.31
C ARG A 62 -8.14 4.12 12.88
N ASN A 63 -7.59 3.14 12.17
CA ASN A 63 -6.36 2.42 12.53
C ASN A 63 -5.09 3.17 12.08
N GLY A 64 -5.22 4.35 11.46
CA GLY A 64 -4.10 5.14 10.95
C GLY A 64 -3.67 4.79 9.53
N THR A 65 -4.27 3.77 8.90
CA THR A 65 -3.99 3.43 7.50
C THR A 65 -4.47 4.55 6.58
N THR A 66 -3.65 4.89 5.58
CA THR A 66 -4.03 5.83 4.51
C THR A 66 -4.34 5.09 3.21
N ILE A 67 -5.52 5.34 2.64
CA ILE A 67 -5.92 4.81 1.34
C ILE A 67 -5.77 5.91 0.30
N LEU A 68 -5.07 5.60 -0.80
CA LEU A 68 -4.87 6.54 -1.90
C LEU A 68 -5.76 6.15 -3.07
N LEU A 69 -6.76 6.97 -3.36
CA LEU A 69 -7.70 6.72 -4.45
C LEU A 69 -7.13 7.18 -5.81
N PRO A 70 -7.53 6.50 -6.91
CA PRO A 70 -7.25 6.95 -8.27
C PRO A 70 -8.06 8.21 -8.59
N GLU A 71 -7.54 9.03 -9.51
CA GLU A 71 -8.27 10.19 -10.04
C GLU A 71 -9.33 9.71 -11.05
N GLY A 72 -10.58 10.12 -10.85
CA GLY A 72 -11.70 9.86 -11.78
C GLY A 72 -12.29 8.44 -11.72
N GLN A 73 -11.77 7.58 -10.83
CA GLN A 73 -12.30 6.23 -10.59
C GLN A 73 -12.52 5.93 -9.10
N GLU A 74 -12.81 6.97 -8.31
CA GLU A 74 -13.01 6.89 -6.87
C GLU A 74 -14.13 5.91 -6.53
N VAL A 75 -15.25 5.97 -7.28
CA VAL A 75 -16.41 5.10 -7.10
C VAL A 75 -16.06 3.63 -7.31
N ALA A 76 -15.38 3.32 -8.43
CA ALA A 76 -14.97 1.96 -8.73
C ALA A 76 -13.94 1.44 -7.72
N ALA A 77 -13.02 2.30 -7.26
CA ALA A 77 -12.02 1.95 -6.26
C ALA A 77 -12.67 1.64 -4.90
N LEU A 78 -13.64 2.46 -4.46
CA LEU A 78 -14.40 2.21 -3.23
C LEU A 78 -15.14 0.87 -3.30
N LYS A 79 -15.84 0.58 -4.41
CA LYS A 79 -16.55 -0.72 -4.58
C LYS A 79 -15.62 -1.92 -4.47
N ARG A 80 -14.44 -1.84 -5.10
CA ARG A 80 -13.42 -2.90 -4.98
C ARG A 80 -12.90 -3.02 -3.56
N LEU A 81 -12.69 -1.89 -2.88
CA LEU A 81 -12.25 -1.87 -1.49
C LEU A 81 -13.28 -2.56 -0.58
N ALA A 82 -14.57 -2.30 -0.78
CA ALA A 82 -15.65 -2.98 -0.06
C ALA A 82 -15.60 -4.50 -0.30
N GLN A 83 -15.49 -4.95 -1.54
CA GLN A 83 -15.35 -6.38 -1.86
C GLN A 83 -14.11 -7.02 -1.19
N MET A 84 -12.99 -6.30 -1.11
CA MET A 84 -11.79 -6.78 -0.42
C MET A 84 -11.97 -6.80 1.09
N GLN A 85 -12.73 -5.86 1.65
CA GLN A 85 -13.08 -5.87 3.06
C GLN A 85 -14.00 -7.05 3.40
N GLU A 86 -14.95 -7.40 2.55
CA GLU A 86 -15.81 -8.58 2.71
C GLU A 86 -14.99 -9.87 2.68
N ASN A 87 -14.10 -10.01 1.70
CA ASN A 87 -13.41 -11.27 1.43
C ASN A 87 -12.18 -11.53 2.33
N ILE A 88 -11.36 -10.51 2.57
CA ILE A 88 -10.05 -10.67 3.23
C ILE A 88 -9.82 -9.71 4.40
N LYS A 89 -10.84 -8.91 4.77
CA LYS A 89 -10.80 -7.93 5.86
C LYS A 89 -9.56 -7.03 5.79
N ILE A 90 -9.30 -6.51 4.58
CA ILE A 90 -8.09 -5.73 4.25
C ILE A 90 -7.92 -4.49 5.16
N LEU A 91 -9.03 -3.86 5.56
CA LEU A 91 -9.02 -2.63 6.37
C LEU A 91 -8.68 -2.88 7.83
N ASP A 92 -8.76 -4.15 8.28
CA ASP A 92 -8.43 -4.55 9.66
C ASP A 92 -6.96 -4.93 9.82
N ARG A 93 -6.23 -5.09 8.72
CA ARG A 93 -4.82 -5.45 8.74
C ARG A 93 -3.95 -4.28 9.20
N PRO A 94 -2.84 -4.54 9.94
CA PRO A 94 -1.91 -3.51 10.40
C PRO A 94 -1.02 -3.02 9.25
N VAL A 95 -1.58 -2.24 8.33
CA VAL A 95 -0.89 -1.69 7.16
C VAL A 95 -0.79 -0.17 7.25
N ILE A 96 0.28 0.40 6.73
CA ILE A 96 0.53 1.85 6.74
C ILE A 96 -0.29 2.54 5.65
N ALA A 97 -0.27 1.98 4.44
CA ALA A 97 -0.98 2.58 3.33
C ALA A 97 -1.45 1.54 2.30
N ILE A 98 -2.58 1.83 1.66
CA ILE A 98 -3.15 1.06 0.57
C ILE A 98 -3.24 1.98 -0.64
N ASP A 99 -2.40 1.75 -1.65
CA ASP A 99 -2.41 2.53 -2.88
C ASP A 99 -3.26 1.83 -3.95
N MET A 100 -4.35 2.51 -4.35
CA MET A 100 -5.30 2.07 -5.37
C MET A 100 -5.20 2.90 -6.66
N ARG A 101 -4.15 3.71 -6.83
CA ARG A 101 -3.98 4.60 -7.99
C ARG A 101 -3.84 3.85 -9.30
N LEU A 102 -3.39 2.59 -9.23
CA LEU A 102 -3.27 1.72 -10.39
C LEU A 102 -4.57 0.91 -10.53
N PRO A 103 -5.23 0.95 -11.70
CA PRO A 103 -6.52 0.28 -11.86
C PRO A 103 -6.42 -1.24 -11.82
N ASP A 104 -5.27 -1.82 -12.16
CA ASP A 104 -5.10 -3.28 -12.26
C ASP A 104 -4.40 -3.90 -11.04
N ARG A 105 -3.88 -3.08 -10.11
CA ARG A 105 -3.10 -3.59 -8.97
C ARG A 105 -3.23 -2.70 -7.73
N LEU A 106 -3.24 -3.36 -6.58
CA LEU A 106 -3.26 -2.73 -5.27
C LEU A 106 -1.88 -2.87 -4.63
N ILE A 107 -1.32 -1.78 -4.11
CA ILE A 107 -0.03 -1.80 -3.41
C ILE A 107 -0.27 -1.60 -1.93
N ILE A 108 0.11 -2.58 -1.12
CA ILE A 108 0.03 -2.51 0.34
C ILE A 108 1.42 -2.12 0.85
N ARG A 109 1.47 -1.11 1.70
CA ARG A 109 2.68 -0.72 2.42
C ARG A 109 2.52 -1.18 3.86
N GLU A 110 3.28 -2.20 4.25
CA GLU A 110 3.31 -2.73 5.61
C GLU A 110 4.39 -2.03 6.44
N ASN A 111 4.24 -2.09 7.77
CA ASN A 111 5.28 -1.63 8.68
C ASN A 111 6.36 -2.72 8.82
N PRO A 112 7.63 -2.46 8.50
CA PRO A 112 8.70 -3.46 8.62
C PRO A 112 8.94 -3.98 10.04
N ALA A 113 8.34 -3.37 11.07
CA ALA A 113 8.48 -3.78 12.48
C ALA A 113 7.45 -4.82 12.96
N ALA A 114 6.46 -5.22 12.14
CA ALA A 114 5.54 -6.29 12.50
C ALA A 114 6.04 -7.62 11.90
N PRO A 115 6.28 -8.68 12.70
CA PRO A 115 6.60 -9.99 12.14
C PRO A 115 5.33 -10.57 11.50
N SER A 116 5.24 -10.49 10.18
CA SER A 116 4.19 -11.12 9.37
C SER A 116 4.34 -12.64 9.46
N GLY A 117 3.53 -13.28 10.30
CA GLY A 117 3.37 -14.74 10.34
C GLY A 117 2.47 -15.20 9.20
N ASP A 118 3.01 -15.22 7.98
CA ASP A 118 2.38 -15.83 6.81
C ASP A 118 3.48 -16.42 5.91
N THR A 119 4.23 -17.38 6.46
CA THR A 119 5.06 -18.31 5.68
C THR A 119 4.25 -19.58 5.44
N ASP A 120 3.27 -19.50 4.53
CA ASP A 120 2.78 -20.69 3.84
C ASP A 120 2.50 -20.35 2.37
N ARG A 121 3.54 -20.52 1.55
CA ARG A 121 3.43 -21.13 0.23
C ARG A 121 4.81 -21.50 -0.31
N ASP A 122 4.99 -22.81 -0.39
CA ASP A 122 5.79 -23.53 -1.38
C ASP A 122 7.32 -23.58 -1.19
N LYS A 123 7.76 -24.56 -0.38
CA LYS A 123 8.98 -25.32 -0.66
C LYS A 123 8.65 -26.29 -1.79
N GLY A 124 9.27 -26.10 -2.95
CA GLY A 124 8.94 -26.94 -4.10
C GLY A 124 9.93 -26.97 -5.26
N ASP A 125 11.20 -26.57 -5.12
CA ASP A 125 12.23 -27.05 -6.06
C ASP A 125 13.58 -27.31 -5.38
N THR A 126 13.72 -28.60 -5.11
CA THR A 126 14.91 -29.33 -4.71
C THR A 126 16.05 -29.08 -5.69
N GLN A 127 17.14 -28.46 -5.24
CA GLN A 127 18.43 -28.64 -5.89
C GLN A 127 18.98 -30.01 -5.46
N PRO A 128 19.13 -31.01 -6.35
CA PRO A 128 19.73 -32.27 -5.96
C PRO A 128 21.25 -32.09 -5.94
N GLN A 129 21.81 -32.05 -4.73
CA GLN A 129 23.21 -32.44 -4.53
C GLN A 129 23.28 -33.96 -4.45
N ALA A 130 24.07 -34.55 -5.36
CA ALA A 130 24.70 -35.84 -5.16
C ALA A 130 26.12 -35.79 -5.79
N ALA A 131 27.14 -35.85 -4.93
CA ALA A 131 28.55 -36.16 -5.22
C ALA A 131 28.71 -37.70 -5.52
N PRO A 132 29.87 -38.31 -5.88
CA PRO A 132 31.27 -37.93 -5.61
C PRO A 132 32.38 -38.30 -6.66
N THR A 133 33.61 -37.87 -6.38
CA THR A 133 34.96 -38.46 -6.65
C THR A 133 35.31 -39.12 -7.99
N GLY A 134 36.39 -38.62 -8.63
CA GLY A 134 37.22 -39.41 -9.55
C GLY A 134 38.21 -38.61 -10.41
N ASP A 135 39.45 -38.48 -9.93
CA ASP A 135 40.73 -38.56 -10.69
C ASP A 135 40.85 -37.93 -12.10
N GLN A 136 41.61 -36.83 -12.23
CA GLN A 136 42.78 -36.72 -13.12
C GLN A 136 43.37 -35.29 -13.17
N ALA A 137 44.67 -35.20 -12.89
CA ALA A 137 45.60 -34.13 -13.29
C ALA A 137 46.58 -34.74 -14.32
N PRO A 138 47.58 -34.01 -14.86
CA PRO A 138 47.68 -32.63 -15.36
C PRO A 138 48.16 -32.59 -16.84
N SER A 139 48.21 -31.42 -17.49
CA SER A 139 49.14 -31.14 -18.62
C SER A 139 49.21 -29.63 -18.92
N ALA A 140 50.21 -28.95 -18.34
CA ALA A 140 50.93 -27.85 -19.02
C ALA A 140 51.97 -28.51 -19.96
N PRO A 141 52.56 -27.91 -21.03
CA PRO A 141 53.27 -26.60 -20.96
C PRO A 141 53.52 -25.83 -22.28
N TRP A 142 53.65 -24.49 -22.27
CA TRP A 142 54.76 -23.70 -22.89
C TRP A 142 54.55 -22.19 -22.63
N LEU A 143 55.46 -21.52 -21.91
CA LEU A 143 56.63 -20.69 -22.31
C LEU A 143 56.38 -19.15 -22.44
N LEU A 144 56.93 -18.47 -21.43
CA LEU A 144 57.41 -17.07 -21.21
C LEU A 144 58.21 -16.41 -22.37
N PRO A 145 58.91 -15.23 -22.23
CA PRO A 145 58.82 -14.02 -21.35
C PRO A 145 59.08 -12.65 -22.10
N ASP A 146 59.03 -11.51 -21.39
CA ASP A 146 60.13 -10.49 -21.21
C ASP A 146 59.57 -9.28 -20.40
N ALA A 147 59.91 -9.04 -19.13
CA ALA A 147 61.11 -8.42 -18.53
C ALA A 147 61.19 -6.87 -18.58
N GLY A 148 61.36 -6.27 -17.39
CA GLY A 148 62.07 -5.01 -17.14
C GLY A 148 61.26 -3.71 -17.30
N SER A 149 61.02 -2.92 -16.25
CA SER A 149 61.91 -1.86 -15.72
C SER A 149 60.96 -0.68 -15.38
N ARG A 150 61.08 0.21 -14.39
CA ARG A 150 62.08 0.59 -13.38
C ARG A 150 61.38 1.50 -12.35
N ARG A 151 61.87 1.39 -11.12
CA ARG A 151 61.99 2.40 -10.04
C ARG A 151 61.84 3.88 -10.44
N ARG A 152 61.19 4.71 -9.62
CA ARG A 152 61.87 5.55 -8.61
C ARG A 152 60.90 6.30 -7.67
N ARG A 153 61.30 6.34 -6.39
CA ARG A 153 60.89 7.31 -5.36
C ARG A 153 61.53 8.68 -5.62
N ALA A 154 60.81 9.72 -5.23
CA ALA A 154 61.35 10.90 -4.54
C ALA A 154 60.32 11.28 -3.47
#